data_AF-A0A7D9J0K1-F1
#
_entry.id   AF-A0A7D9J0K1-F1
#
_cell.length_a   1.000
_cell.length_b   1.000
_cell.length_c   1.000
_cell.angle_alpha   90.00
_cell.angle_beta   90.00
_cell.angle_gamma   90.00
#
_symmetry.space_group_name_H-M   'P 1'
#
loop_
_entity.id
_entity.type
_entity.pdbx_description
1 polymer ?
#
loop_
_entity_poly.entity_id
_entity_poly.type
_entity_poly.pdbx_seq_one_letter_code
_entity_poly.pdbx_strand_id
1 'polypeptide(L)'
;NTSKENVKKLQLVQNFAARIVVGLRKYDHVSPALKELKWLNITDQLYLRDAVLVFKSLHHLTPYYLSEKFKRNSEVHSRVTRNVNDLHLPLCRLVTGQRTFSFRGAKLWNSLPPEIKSEQSLKSFKHKLHKHFLTS
;
A
#
# COMPACT_ATOMS: atom_id res chain seq x y z
N ASN A 1 7.18 3.95 8.96
CA ASN A 1 7.51 5.40 8.96
C ASN A 1 8.92 5.58 8.43
N THR A 2 9.04 5.65 7.10
CA THR A 2 10.31 5.93 6.44
C THR A 2 10.29 7.40 6.01
N SER A 3 11.39 8.13 6.21
CA SER A 3 11.48 9.52 5.74
C SER A 3 11.46 9.57 4.21
N LYS A 4 10.99 10.69 3.64
CA LYS A 4 11.04 10.92 2.18
C LYS A 4 12.47 10.80 1.63
N GLU A 5 13.46 11.23 2.41
CA GLU A 5 14.88 11.12 2.06
C GLU A 5 15.33 9.67 1.95
N ASN A 6 14.97 8.81 2.90
CA ASN A 6 15.33 7.40 2.86
C ASN A 6 14.63 6.66 1.72
N VAL A 7 13.37 7.01 1.42
CA VAL A 7 12.67 6.49 0.23
C VAL A 7 13.41 6.89 -1.04
N LYS A 8 13.88 8.14 -1.14
CA LYS A 8 14.68 8.61 -2.29
C LYS A 8 16.00 7.84 -2.42
N LYS A 9 16.72 7.62 -1.31
CA LYS A 9 17.96 6.82 -1.29
C LYS A 9 17.71 5.40 -1.79
N LEU A 10 16.65 4.74 -1.31
CA LEU A 10 16.26 3.39 -1.78
C LEU A 10 15.87 3.39 -3.26
N GLN A 11 15.17 4.42 -3.74
CA GLN A 11 14.81 4.53 -5.16
C GLN A 11 16.06 4.66 -6.03
N LEU A 12 17.09 5.39 -5.58
CA LEU A 12 18.36 5.48 -6.31
C LEU A 12 19.06 4.13 -6.41
N VAL A 13 19.07 3.33 -5.33
CA VAL A 13 19.62 1.98 -5.35
C VAL A 13 18.84 1.07 -6.31
N GLN A 14 17.51 1.11 -6.27
CA GLN A 14 16.67 0.35 -7.20
C GLN A 14 16.93 0.77 -8.66
N ASN A 15 17.00 2.08 -8.92
CA ASN A 15 17.28 2.61 -10.25
C ASN A 15 18.63 2.13 -10.78
N PHE A 16 19.65 2.12 -9.92
CA PHE A 16 20.97 1.61 -10.28
C PHE A 16 20.93 0.12 -10.62
N ALA A 17 20.23 -0.69 -9.82
CA ALA A 17 20.05 -2.12 -10.11
C ALA A 17 19.31 -2.32 -11.45
N ALA A 18 18.24 -1.57 -11.71
CA ALA A 18 17.48 -1.66 -12.96
C ALA A 18 18.36 -1.31 -14.18
N ARG A 19 19.23 -0.30 -14.05
CA ARG A 19 20.19 0.06 -15.11
C ARG A 19 21.15 -1.07 -15.43
N ILE A 20 21.68 -1.75 -14.41
CA ILE A 20 22.59 -2.89 -14.61
C ILE A 20 21.88 -4.04 -15.33
N VAL A 21 20.66 -4.39 -14.88
CA VAL A 21 19.91 -5.52 -15.44
C VAL A 21 19.54 -5.29 -16.90
N VAL A 22 19.11 -4.08 -17.26
CA VAL A 22 18.68 -3.75 -18.64
C VAL A 22 19.86 -3.26 -19.51
N GLY A 23 21.05 -3.05 -18.92
CA GLY A 23 22.22 -2.54 -19.65
C GLY A 23 22.10 -1.06 -20.06
N LEU A 24 21.37 -0.25 -19.28
CA LEU A 24 21.21 1.18 -19.55
C LEU A 24 22.51 1.96 -19.29
N ARG A 25 22.79 2.94 -20.15
CA ARG A 25 23.88 3.89 -19.96
C ARG A 25 23.58 4.83 -18.80
N LYS A 26 24.60 5.55 -18.33
CA LYS A 26 24.51 6.45 -17.15
C LYS A 26 23.37 7.47 -17.22
N TYR A 27 23.12 8.03 -18.41
CA TYR A 27 22.17 9.12 -18.60
C TYR A 27 20.81 8.68 -19.17
N ASP A 28 20.65 7.40 -19.51
CA ASP A 28 19.39 6.91 -20.07
C ASP A 28 18.27 7.06 -19.04
N HIS A 29 17.03 7.22 -19.50
CA HIS A 29 15.90 7.26 -18.58
C HIS A 29 15.66 5.88 -17.96
N VAL A 30 15.52 5.81 -16.64
CA VAL A 30 15.35 4.54 -15.90
C VAL A 30 13.89 4.07 -15.87
N SER A 31 12.91 4.97 -16.04
CA SER A 31 11.48 4.62 -15.99
C SER A 31 11.08 3.54 -17.02
N PRO A 32 11.56 3.57 -18.28
CA PRO A 32 11.33 2.47 -19.23
C PRO A 32 11.84 1.11 -18.72
N ALA A 33 13.05 1.07 -18.13
CA ALA A 33 13.60 -0.17 -17.56
C ALA A 33 12.77 -0.69 -16.39
N LEU A 34 12.29 0.17 -15.49
CA LEU A 34 11.40 -0.26 -14.40
C LEU A 34 10.09 -0.85 -14.94
N LYS A 35 9.54 -0.26 -16.01
CA LYS A 35 8.31 -0.75 -16.66
C LYS A 35 8.53 -2.11 -17.35
N GLU A 36 9.64 -2.25 -18.07
CA GLU A 36 10.05 -3.51 -18.71
C GLU A 36 10.22 -4.64 -17.68
N LEU A 37 10.93 -4.34 -16.59
CA LEU A 37 11.16 -5.27 -15.48
C LEU A 37 9.90 -5.52 -14.62
N LYS A 38 8.82 -4.76 -14.83
CA LYS A 38 7.61 -4.75 -13.99
C LYS A 38 7.94 -4.48 -12.51
N TRP A 39 8.94 -3.64 -12.27
CA TRP A 39 9.35 -3.24 -10.92
C TRP A 39 8.54 -2.02 -10.48
N LEU A 40 7.82 -2.17 -9.36
CA LEU A 40 7.21 -1.03 -8.68
C LEU A 40 8.28 -0.09 -8.14
N ASN A 41 8.01 1.21 -8.18
CA ASN A 41 8.81 2.18 -7.45
C ASN A 41 8.75 1.90 -5.94
N ILE A 42 9.71 2.42 -5.17
CA ILE A 42 9.81 2.13 -3.74
C ILE A 42 8.57 2.61 -2.97
N THR A 43 7.95 3.71 -3.38
CA THR A 43 6.74 4.24 -2.75
C THR A 43 5.57 3.26 -2.89
N ASP A 44 5.36 2.72 -4.09
CA ASP A 44 4.29 1.76 -4.37
C ASP A 44 4.57 0.40 -3.73
N GLN A 45 5.84 0.01 -3.60
CA GLN A 45 6.20 -1.17 -2.81
C GLN A 45 5.84 -0.99 -1.33
N LEU A 46 6.01 0.21 -0.77
CA LEU A 46 5.59 0.49 0.61
C LEU A 46 4.06 0.42 0.73
N TYR A 47 3.32 1.02 -0.20
CA TYR A 47 1.86 0.92 -0.23
C TYR A 47 1.38 -0.52 -0.38
N LEU A 48 1.99 -1.31 -1.26
CA LEU A 48 1.68 -2.74 -1.39
C LEU A 48 1.90 -3.47 -0.07
N ARG A 49 3.02 -3.23 0.63
CA ARG A 49 3.31 -3.86 1.93
C ARG A 49 2.29 -3.45 3.00
N ASP A 50 1.90 -2.17 3.02
CA ASP A 50 0.89 -1.67 3.96
C ASP A 50 -0.48 -2.30 3.70
N ALA A 51 -0.94 -2.29 2.45
CA ALA A 51 -2.22 -2.87 2.06
C ALA A 51 -2.26 -4.39 2.33
N VAL A 52 -1.15 -5.09 2.09
CA VAL A 52 -1.00 -6.51 2.45
C VAL A 52 -1.10 -6.72 3.96
N LEU A 53 -0.51 -5.83 4.77
CA LEU A 53 -0.61 -5.93 6.22
C LEU A 53 -2.03 -5.62 6.72
N VAL A 54 -2.73 -4.67 6.09
CA VAL A 54 -4.15 -4.41 6.36
C VAL A 54 -4.99 -5.63 6.01
N PHE A 55 -4.81 -6.20 4.81
CA PHE A 55 -5.48 -7.44 4.40
C PHE A 55 -5.31 -8.53 5.46
N LYS A 56 -4.06 -8.83 5.83
CA LYS A 56 -3.79 -9.83 6.85
C LYS A 56 -4.48 -9.51 8.18
N SER A 57 -4.52 -8.24 8.57
CA SER A 57 -5.15 -7.80 9.82
C SER A 57 -6.67 -8.00 9.81
N LEU A 58 -7.32 -7.72 8.67
CA LEU A 58 -8.76 -7.95 8.46
C LEU A 58 -9.13 -9.42 8.38
N HIS A 59 -8.21 -10.28 7.93
CA HIS A 59 -8.37 -11.73 7.85
C HIS A 59 -7.83 -12.47 9.09
N HIS A 60 -7.52 -11.75 10.18
CA HIS A 60 -6.98 -12.32 11.42
C HIS A 60 -5.69 -13.16 11.24
N LEU A 61 -4.89 -12.81 10.22
CA LEU A 61 -3.58 -13.40 9.91
C LEU A 61 -2.42 -12.59 10.53
N THR A 62 -2.71 -11.72 11.48
CA THR A 62 -1.75 -10.96 12.28
C THR A 62 -2.07 -11.11 13.77
N PRO A 63 -1.12 -10.78 14.67
CA PRO A 63 -1.42 -10.73 16.10
C PRO A 63 -2.62 -9.82 16.40
N TYR A 64 -3.39 -10.20 17.43
CA TYR A 64 -4.64 -9.55 17.80
C TYR A 64 -4.56 -8.02 17.90
N TYR A 65 -3.50 -7.50 18.52
CA TYR A 65 -3.27 -6.05 18.69
C TYR A 65 -3.16 -5.26 17.37
N LEU A 66 -2.84 -5.92 16.24
CA LEU A 66 -2.82 -5.30 14.91
C LEU A 66 -4.20 -5.39 14.24
N SER A 67 -4.87 -6.53 14.36
CA SER A 67 -6.25 -6.70 13.87
C SER A 67 -7.21 -5.69 14.48
N GLU A 68 -7.14 -5.47 15.80
CA GLU A 68 -8.02 -4.51 16.50
C GLU A 68 -7.86 -3.05 16.07
N LYS A 69 -6.77 -2.71 15.37
CA LYS A 69 -6.54 -1.34 14.86
C LYS A 69 -7.45 -0.99 13.70
N PHE A 70 -8.06 -1.98 13.05
CA PHE A 70 -8.93 -1.79 11.90
C PHE A 70 -10.34 -2.24 12.24
N LYS A 71 -11.26 -1.28 12.27
CA LYS A 71 -12.70 -1.50 12.45
C LYS A 71 -13.42 -0.98 11.23
N ARG A 72 -14.53 -1.61 10.82
CA ARG A 72 -15.39 -1.05 9.77
C ARG A 72 -16.26 0.06 10.34
N ASN A 73 -16.72 0.98 9.49
CA ASN A 73 -17.66 2.03 9.91
C ASN A 73 -18.95 1.44 10.49
N SER A 74 -19.42 0.30 9.99
CA SER A 74 -20.57 -0.45 10.52
C SER A 74 -20.41 -0.90 11.98
N GLU A 75 -19.18 -1.11 12.45
CA GLU A 75 -18.91 -1.53 13.83
C GLU A 75 -18.86 -0.33 14.79
N VAL A 76 -18.64 0.87 14.26
CA VAL A 76 -18.48 2.09 15.06
C VAL A 76 -19.81 2.82 15.21
N HIS A 77 -20.64 2.84 14.16
CA HIS A 77 -21.94 3.52 14.16
C HIS A 77 -23.00 2.70 13.42
N SER A 78 -24.25 2.79 13.87
CA SER A 78 -25.41 2.10 13.27
C SER A 78 -25.95 2.76 12.00
N ARG A 79 -25.39 3.90 11.57
CA ARG A 79 -25.86 4.65 10.39
C ARG A 79 -25.37 3.97 9.10
N VAL A 80 -26.31 3.58 8.24
CA VAL A 80 -26.00 3.06 6.90
C VAL A 80 -25.61 4.23 5.99
N THR A 81 -24.34 4.30 5.60
CA THR A 81 -23.81 5.30 4.67
C THR A 81 -23.18 4.60 3.46
N ARG A 82 -22.88 5.35 2.39
CA ARG A 82 -22.18 4.80 1.21
C ARG A 82 -20.83 4.15 1.58
N ASN A 83 -20.22 4.56 2.69
CA ASN A 83 -18.90 4.11 3.16
C ASN A 83 -19.01 3.14 4.35
N VAL A 84 -20.16 2.48 4.53
CA VAL A 84 -20.39 1.56 5.67
C VAL A 84 -19.39 0.41 5.73
N ASN A 85 -18.94 -0.07 4.56
CA ASN A 85 -17.97 -1.15 4.41
C ASN A 85 -16.50 -0.68 4.46
N ASP A 86 -16.25 0.63 4.48
CA ASP A 86 -14.91 1.16 4.58
C ASP A 86 -14.37 1.04 6.01
N LEU A 87 -13.04 1.02 6.13
CA LEU A 87 -12.38 1.08 7.43
C LEU A 87 -12.58 2.45 8.05
N HIS A 88 -12.83 2.45 9.35
CA HIS A 88 -12.98 3.66 10.13
C HIS A 88 -11.65 4.41 10.20
N LEU A 89 -11.65 5.66 9.72
CA LEU A 89 -10.50 6.55 9.86
C LEU A 89 -10.68 7.39 11.12
N PRO A 90 -9.77 7.28 12.12
CA PRO A 90 -9.84 8.15 13.27
C PRO A 90 -9.60 9.61 12.86
N LEU A 91 -10.34 10.53 13.49
CA LEU A 91 -10.16 11.97 13.30
C LEU A 91 -8.78 12.39 13.84
N CYS A 92 -7.81 12.49 12.95
CA CYS A 92 -6.44 12.83 13.32
C CYS A 92 -6.00 14.14 12.66
N ARG A 93 -5.90 15.20 13.48
CA ARG A 93 -5.45 16.53 13.02
C ARG A 93 -3.94 16.62 12.85
N LEU A 94 -3.18 15.86 13.64
CA LEU A 94 -1.72 15.92 13.62
C LEU A 94 -1.13 15.09 12.48
N VAL A 95 -0.18 15.66 11.74
CA VAL A 95 0.55 14.96 10.67
C VAL A 95 1.28 13.72 11.20
N THR A 96 1.80 13.77 12.42
CA THR A 96 2.44 12.63 13.09
C THR A 96 1.47 11.47 13.30
N GLY A 97 0.24 11.77 13.72
CA GLY A 97 -0.81 10.75 13.87
C GLY A 97 -1.28 10.20 12.52
N GLN A 98 -1.32 11.01 11.47
CA GLN A 98 -1.61 10.53 10.11
C GLN A 98 -0.53 9.61 9.53
N ARG A 99 0.68 9.63 10.09
CA ARG A 99 1.77 8.69 9.76
C ARG A 99 1.65 7.36 10.50
N THR A 100 0.74 7.22 11.46
CA THR A 100 0.54 5.92 12.14
C THR A 100 0.08 4.86 11.15
N PHE A 101 0.42 3.60 11.42
CA PHE A 101 0.02 2.49 10.56
C PHE A 101 -1.51 2.35 10.44
N SER A 102 -2.24 2.50 11.55
CA SER A 102 -3.70 2.44 11.54
C SER A 102 -4.32 3.48 10.60
N PHE A 103 -3.89 4.75 10.72
CA PHE A 103 -4.43 5.82 9.88
C PHE A 103 -4.07 5.62 8.41
N ARG A 104 -2.79 5.48 8.09
CA ARG A 104 -2.33 5.38 6.68
C ARG A 104 -2.79 4.09 6.01
N GLY A 105 -2.85 2.98 6.77
CA GLY A 105 -3.34 1.69 6.29
C GLY A 105 -4.84 1.74 6.00
N ALA A 106 -5.64 2.30 6.90
CA ALA A 106 -7.08 2.46 6.68
C ALA A 106 -7.37 3.40 5.50
N LYS A 107 -6.65 4.54 5.42
CA LYS A 107 -6.75 5.48 4.30
C LYS A 107 -6.41 4.81 2.96
N LEU A 108 -5.31 4.06 2.91
CA LEU A 108 -4.89 3.34 1.72
C LEU A 108 -5.94 2.29 1.32
N TRP A 109 -6.37 1.46 2.26
CA TRP A 109 -7.38 0.43 2.01
C TRP A 109 -8.67 1.01 1.43
N ASN A 110 -9.16 2.12 1.98
CA ASN A 110 -10.39 2.75 1.50
C ASN A 110 -10.25 3.33 0.09
N SER A 111 -9.03 3.72 -0.32
CA SER A 111 -8.75 4.16 -1.69
C SER A 111 -8.63 3.03 -2.71
N LEU A 112 -8.58 1.76 -2.27
CA LEU A 112 -8.47 0.62 -3.19
C LEU A 112 -9.79 0.34 -3.93
N PRO A 113 -9.72 -0.06 -5.20
CA PRO A 113 -10.88 -0.53 -5.96
C PRO A 113 -11.57 -1.72 -5.29
N PRO A 114 -12.92 -1.79 -5.35
CA PRO A 114 -13.68 -2.87 -4.72
C PRO A 114 -13.31 -4.26 -5.26
N GLU A 115 -12.89 -4.37 -6.53
CA GLU A 115 -12.49 -5.61 -7.18
C GLU A 115 -11.20 -6.22 -6.59
N ILE A 116 -10.36 -5.37 -5.96
CA ILE A 116 -9.15 -5.81 -5.26
C ILE A 116 -9.51 -6.13 -3.80
N LYS A 117 -10.38 -5.32 -3.17
CA LYS A 117 -10.83 -5.53 -1.79
C LYS A 117 -11.64 -6.82 -1.59
N SER A 118 -12.34 -7.29 -2.61
CA SER A 118 -13.19 -8.50 -2.56
C SER A 118 -12.42 -9.82 -2.64
N GLU A 119 -11.11 -9.77 -2.87
CA GLU A 119 -10.27 -10.97 -2.93
C GLU A 119 -10.24 -11.70 -1.58
N GLN A 120 -10.38 -13.03 -1.61
CA GLN A 120 -10.34 -13.85 -0.39
C GLN A 120 -8.97 -14.49 -0.14
N SER A 121 -8.15 -14.63 -1.19
CA SER A 121 -6.81 -15.19 -1.07
C SER A 121 -5.76 -14.10 -1.02
N LEU A 122 -4.86 -14.17 -0.04
CA LEU A 122 -3.70 -13.29 0.06
C LEU A 122 -2.84 -13.30 -1.22
N LYS A 123 -2.73 -14.45 -1.89
CA LYS A 123 -1.96 -14.58 -3.13
C LYS A 123 -2.60 -13.79 -4.27
N SER A 124 -3.92 -13.94 -4.44
CA SER A 124 -4.69 -13.23 -5.47
C SER A 124 -4.71 -11.72 -5.20
N PHE A 125 -4.96 -11.33 -3.95
CA PHE A 125 -4.91 -9.94 -3.50
C PHE A 125 -3.56 -9.27 -3.85
N LYS A 126 -2.44 -9.89 -3.46
CA LYS A 126 -1.08 -9.39 -3.78
C LYS A 126 -0.88 -9.22 -5.28
N HIS A 127 -1.28 -10.21 -6.07
CA HIS A 127 -1.10 -10.19 -7.52
C HIS A 127 -1.91 -9.06 -8.17
N LYS A 128 -3.20 -8.96 -7.86
CA LYS A 128 -4.08 -7.90 -8.40
C LYS A 128 -3.62 -6.51 -7.96
N LEU A 129 -3.25 -6.35 -6.69
CA LEU A 129 -2.76 -5.07 -6.17
C LEU A 129 -1.43 -4.66 -6.83
N HIS A 130 -0.50 -5.59 -7.00
CA HIS A 130 0.75 -5.33 -7.71
C HIS A 130 0.48 -4.89 -9.16
N LYS A 131 -0.45 -5.56 -9.85
CA LYS A 131 -0.87 -5.18 -11.20
C LYS A 131 -1.47 -3.77 -11.24
N HIS A 132 -2.33 -3.43 -10.29
CA HIS A 132 -2.96 -2.11 -10.18
C HIS A 132 -1.91 -0.99 -10.08
N PHE A 133 -0.92 -1.14 -9.19
CA PHE A 133 0.17 -0.16 -9.04
C PHE A 133 1.13 -0.10 -10.23
N LEU A 134 1.25 -1.14 -11.05
CA LEU A 134 2.05 -1.07 -12.28
C LEU A 134 1.35 -0.30 -13.42
N THR A 135 0.01 -0.20 -13.37
CA THR A 135 -0.81 0.41 -14.42
C THR A 135 -1.29 1.83 -14.10
N SER A 136 -1.20 2.24 -12.83
CA SER A 136 -1.59 3.56 -12.34
C SER A 136 -0.47 4.57 -12.53
#